data_AF-A0A938VLP8-F1
#
_entry.id   AF-A0A938VLP8-F1
#
_cell.length_a   1.000
_cell.length_b   1.000
_cell.length_c   1.000
_cell.angle_alpha   90.00
_cell.angle_beta   90.00
_cell.angle_gamma   90.00
#
_symmetry.space_group_name_H-M   'P 1'
#
loop_
_entity.id
_entity.type
_entity.pdbx_description
1 polymer ?
#
loop_
_entity_poly.entity_id
_entity_poly.type
_entity_poly.pdbx_seq_one_letter_code
_entity_poly.pdbx_strand_id
1 'polypeptide(L)'
;MKKILTSIFLMTALMAMTVGRGFAQEPIEQITGTVQSVEFETDVESGETTVLVTLLDDMGEIQSLRLSPETAESLGLISTDLVTGQPSVADGAVDSEVTIDPAVVIPDETEVEEEVEEEEPTHPVGLAVSEFFGSLVGVDYDTIMASHEDGFGFGVILQALWLANQIEGDAATFEALLEAKQSGDYSASVLADGSTPDNWGDVVKSLKKGSNLGSVMSGKADSGEESGDEEIQATERSNGNDNNGNGNSNKDKDKDNNGKSKNK
;
A
#
# COMPACT_ATOMS: atom_id res chain seq x y z
N MET A 1 -39.66 -39.64 40.35
CA MET A 1 -38.84 -38.52 40.85
C MET A 1 -37.92 -37.91 39.78
N LYS A 2 -37.26 -38.69 38.90
CA LYS A 2 -36.39 -38.13 37.83
C LYS A 2 -37.08 -37.18 36.83
N LYS A 3 -38.37 -37.36 36.53
CA LYS A 3 -39.12 -36.52 35.58
C LYS A 3 -39.52 -35.13 36.11
N ILE A 4 -39.53 -34.93 37.43
CA ILE A 4 -39.89 -33.63 38.05
C ILE A 4 -38.68 -32.71 38.10
N LEU A 5 -37.48 -33.27 38.31
CA LEU A 5 -36.22 -32.52 38.32
C LEU A 5 -35.85 -31.93 36.93
N THR A 6 -36.16 -32.64 35.85
CA THR A 6 -35.89 -32.15 34.48
C THR A 6 -36.78 -30.97 34.08
N SER A 7 -38.02 -30.93 34.58
CA SER A 7 -38.98 -29.86 34.26
C SER A 7 -38.66 -28.54 34.96
N ILE A 8 -38.11 -28.60 36.18
CA ILE A 8 -37.73 -27.39 36.93
C ILE A 8 -36.49 -26.74 36.29
N PHE A 9 -35.53 -27.54 35.83
CA PHE A 9 -34.31 -27.03 35.20
C PHE A 9 -34.59 -26.31 33.85
N LEU A 10 -35.59 -26.79 33.09
CA LEU A 10 -35.97 -26.16 31.81
C LEU A 10 -36.70 -24.82 32.03
N MET A 11 -37.48 -24.69 33.09
CA MET A 11 -38.24 -23.47 33.39
C MET A 11 -37.32 -22.34 33.91
N THR A 12 -36.25 -22.70 34.63
CA THR A 12 -35.22 -21.73 35.04
C THR A 12 -34.38 -21.23 33.86
N ALA A 13 -34.10 -22.07 32.86
CA ALA A 13 -33.36 -21.67 31.66
C ALA A 13 -34.13 -20.67 30.77
N LEU A 14 -35.47 -20.79 30.70
CA LEU A 14 -36.31 -19.90 29.89
C LEU A 14 -36.50 -18.49 30.49
N MET A 15 -36.34 -18.31 31.81
CA MET A 15 -36.43 -16.99 32.43
C MET A 15 -35.13 -16.16 32.35
N ALA A 16 -34.01 -16.76 31.93
CA ALA A 16 -32.74 -16.04 31.77
C ALA A 16 -32.59 -15.32 30.41
N MET A 17 -33.51 -15.52 29.45
CA MET A 17 -33.36 -15.01 28.09
C MET A 17 -34.04 -13.66 27.81
N THR A 18 -34.65 -13.00 28.81
CA THR A 18 -35.23 -11.66 28.64
C THR A 18 -34.51 -10.62 29.50
N VAL A 19 -33.20 -10.47 29.30
CA VAL A 19 -32.54 -9.19 29.52
C VAL A 19 -32.49 -8.49 28.17
N GLY A 20 -33.59 -7.81 27.82
CA GLY A 20 -33.56 -6.83 26.76
C GLY A 20 -32.53 -5.78 27.14
N ARG A 21 -31.44 -5.71 26.39
CA ARG A 21 -30.51 -4.58 26.48
C ARG A 21 -31.30 -3.36 26.03
N GLY A 22 -31.83 -2.61 26.98
CA GLY A 22 -32.22 -1.24 26.71
C GLY A 22 -30.93 -0.51 26.40
N PHE A 23 -30.71 -0.18 25.13
CA PHE A 23 -29.71 0.80 24.77
C PHE A 23 -30.15 2.10 25.43
N ALA A 24 -29.48 2.49 26.51
CA ALA A 24 -29.54 3.86 26.97
C ALA A 24 -28.95 4.68 25.84
N GLN A 25 -29.78 5.47 25.16
CA GLN A 25 -29.32 6.45 24.19
C GLN A 25 -28.41 7.41 24.96
N GLU A 26 -27.13 7.45 24.61
CA GLU A 26 -26.20 8.40 25.19
C GLU A 26 -26.72 9.81 24.92
N PRO A 27 -26.60 10.73 25.89
CA PRO A 27 -26.94 12.12 25.65
C PRO A 27 -26.09 12.62 24.48
N ILE A 28 -26.75 13.06 23.41
CA ILE A 28 -26.07 13.68 22.27
C ILE A 28 -25.46 14.97 22.79
N GLU A 29 -24.12 15.02 22.85
CA GLU A 29 -23.41 16.21 23.30
C GLU A 29 -23.63 17.34 22.29
N GLN A 30 -24.08 18.50 22.77
CA GLN A 30 -24.32 19.66 21.90
C GLN A 30 -22.98 20.26 21.50
N ILE A 31 -22.84 20.61 20.23
CA ILE A 31 -21.66 21.30 19.72
C ILE A 31 -21.77 22.77 20.12
N THR A 32 -20.80 23.29 20.87
CA THR A 32 -20.78 24.70 21.29
C THR A 32 -19.45 25.34 20.91
N GLY A 33 -19.48 26.55 20.36
CA GLY A 33 -18.26 27.26 20.00
C GLY A 33 -18.48 28.69 19.53
N THR A 34 -17.39 29.41 19.32
CA THR A 34 -17.36 30.76 18.75
C THR A 34 -17.19 30.68 17.24
N VAL A 35 -18.08 31.31 16.48
CA VAL A 35 -18.06 31.32 15.02
C VAL A 35 -16.85 32.12 14.51
N GLN A 36 -15.97 31.48 13.74
CA GLN A 36 -14.80 32.10 13.11
C GLN A 36 -15.09 32.56 11.67
N SER A 37 -15.86 31.77 10.92
CA SER A 37 -16.25 32.09 9.55
C SER A 37 -17.55 31.41 9.14
N VAL A 38 -18.24 32.03 8.18
CA VAL A 38 -19.46 31.51 7.55
C VAL A 38 -19.29 31.66 6.04
N GLU A 39 -19.33 30.55 5.32
CA GLU A 39 -19.16 30.49 3.86
C GLU A 39 -20.35 29.76 3.21
N PHE A 40 -20.60 30.06 1.94
CA PHE A 40 -21.65 29.42 1.16
C PHE A 40 -21.02 28.49 0.14
N GLU A 41 -21.37 27.21 0.20
CA GLU A 41 -21.02 26.24 -0.81
C GLU A 41 -22.27 25.95 -1.65
N THR A 42 -22.11 25.81 -2.97
CA THR A 42 -23.21 25.38 -3.83
C THR A 42 -22.73 24.21 -4.65
N ASP A 43 -23.37 23.08 -4.45
CA ASP A 43 -23.08 21.87 -5.21
C ASP A 43 -23.40 22.10 -6.69
N VAL A 44 -22.43 21.81 -7.55
CA VAL A 44 -22.54 22.09 -8.99
C VAL A 44 -23.44 21.10 -9.73
N GLU A 45 -23.68 19.92 -9.16
CA GLU A 45 -24.47 18.84 -9.74
C GLU A 45 -25.93 18.93 -9.31
N SER A 46 -26.19 19.11 -8.02
CA SER A 46 -27.54 19.23 -7.44
C SER A 46 -28.07 20.67 -7.46
N GLY A 47 -27.18 21.66 -7.44
CA GLY A 47 -27.56 23.08 -7.30
C GLY A 47 -27.97 23.47 -5.88
N GLU A 48 -27.80 22.59 -4.89
CA GLU A 48 -28.14 22.87 -3.50
C GLU A 48 -27.07 23.73 -2.83
N THR A 49 -27.50 24.77 -2.11
CA THR A 49 -26.60 25.64 -1.34
C THR A 49 -26.55 25.18 0.11
N THR A 50 -25.35 24.94 0.62
CA THR A 50 -25.05 24.64 2.02
C THR A 50 -24.25 25.78 2.65
N VAL A 51 -24.30 25.88 3.98
CA VAL A 51 -23.58 26.89 4.74
C VAL A 51 -22.48 26.20 5.53
N LEU A 52 -21.23 26.50 5.21
CA LEU A 52 -20.06 26.01 5.93
C LEU A 52 -19.74 26.97 7.08
N VAL A 53 -19.80 26.47 8.31
CA VAL A 53 -19.57 27.25 9.53
C VAL A 53 -18.36 26.71 10.25
N THR A 54 -17.35 27.56 10.44
CA THR A 54 -16.15 27.21 11.21
C THR A 54 -16.32 27.72 12.64
N LEU A 55 -16.24 26.83 13.63
CA LEU A 55 -16.31 27.15 15.04
C LEU A 55 -14.95 26.93 15.72
N LEU A 56 -14.68 27.73 16.74
CA LEU A 56 -13.63 27.50 17.73
C LEU A 56 -14.32 27.08 19.04
N ASP A 57 -14.06 25.88 19.52
CA ASP A 57 -14.66 25.38 20.76
C ASP A 57 -14.00 25.97 22.02
N ASP A 58 -14.44 25.52 23.20
CA ASP A 58 -13.90 25.97 24.49
C ASP A 58 -12.51 25.36 24.82
N MET A 59 -12.11 24.31 24.12
CA MET A 59 -10.79 23.69 24.19
C MET A 59 -9.77 24.38 23.26
N GLY A 60 -10.24 25.24 22.36
CA GLY A 60 -9.44 25.94 21.36
C GLY A 60 -9.22 25.13 20.08
N GLU A 61 -10.01 24.08 19.86
CA GLU A 61 -10.02 23.30 18.63
C GLU A 61 -10.95 23.95 17.60
N ILE A 62 -10.57 23.85 16.33
CA ILE A 62 -11.32 24.39 15.21
C ILE A 62 -12.06 23.25 14.53
N GLN A 63 -13.35 23.42 14.31
CA GLN A 63 -14.20 22.47 13.61
C GLN A 63 -15.04 23.17 12.55
N SER A 64 -15.26 22.50 11.42
CA SER A 64 -16.11 22.99 10.33
C SER A 64 -17.38 22.16 10.26
N LEU A 65 -18.52 22.81 10.09
CA LEU A 65 -19.84 22.18 10.07
C LEU A 65 -20.61 22.65 8.85
N ARG A 66 -21.22 21.72 8.12
CA ARG A 66 -22.16 22.05 7.06
C ARG A 66 -23.58 22.09 7.62
N LEU A 67 -24.28 23.19 7.36
CA LEU A 67 -25.66 23.41 7.77
C LEU A 67 -26.53 23.70 6.55
N SER A 68 -27.82 23.36 6.65
CA SER A 68 -28.80 23.87 5.69
C SER A 68 -28.97 25.38 5.87
N PRO A 69 -29.30 26.14 4.80
CA PRO A 69 -29.56 27.58 4.90
C PRO A 69 -30.64 27.91 5.93
N GLU A 70 -31.70 27.10 6.00
CA GLU A 70 -32.79 27.26 6.98
C GLU A 70 -32.28 27.14 8.42
N THR A 71 -31.40 26.18 8.68
CA THR A 71 -30.78 25.98 10.01
C THR A 71 -29.87 27.15 10.34
N ALA A 72 -28.99 27.54 9.42
CA ALA A 72 -28.06 28.65 9.62
C ALA A 72 -28.80 29.99 9.85
N GLU A 73 -29.93 30.23 9.17
CA GLU A 73 -30.78 31.41 9.39
C GLU A 73 -31.46 31.35 10.76
N SER A 74 -31.93 30.18 11.19
CA SER A 74 -32.53 30.00 12.52
C SER A 74 -31.55 30.24 13.68
N LEU A 75 -30.26 29.96 13.44
CA LEU A 75 -29.16 30.23 14.35
C LEU A 75 -28.66 31.68 14.28
N GLY A 76 -29.19 32.49 13.34
CA GLY A 76 -28.76 33.88 13.15
C GLY A 76 -27.39 34.03 12.50
N LEU A 77 -26.87 32.98 11.84
CA LEU A 77 -25.58 33.00 11.17
C LEU A 77 -25.65 33.63 9.78
N ILE A 78 -26.81 33.51 9.12
CA ILE A 78 -27.09 34.11 7.82
C ILE A 78 -28.41 34.89 7.85
N SER A 79 -28.57 35.79 6.88
CA SER A 79 -29.80 36.51 6.60
C SER A 79 -30.11 36.42 5.11
N THR A 80 -31.35 36.05 4.79
CA THR A 80 -31.83 35.99 3.41
C THR A 80 -32.50 37.32 3.03
N ASP A 81 -32.05 37.94 1.95
CA ASP A 81 -32.70 39.15 1.43
C ASP A 81 -34.08 38.80 0.85
N LEU A 82 -35.14 39.39 1.40
CA LEU A 82 -36.53 39.12 1.02
C LEU A 82 -36.89 39.58 -0.41
N VAL A 83 -36.08 40.44 -1.02
CA VAL A 83 -36.28 40.99 -2.37
C VAL A 83 -35.53 40.17 -3.42
N THR A 84 -34.28 39.78 -3.14
CA THR A 84 -33.43 39.05 -4.10
C THR A 84 -33.42 37.54 -3.87
N GLY A 85 -33.80 37.08 -2.68
CA GLY A 85 -33.69 35.69 -2.26
C GLY A 85 -32.25 35.22 -2.05
N GLN A 86 -31.26 36.12 -2.08
CA GLN A 86 -29.86 35.74 -1.90
C GLN A 86 -29.50 35.70 -0.40
N PRO A 87 -28.89 34.60 0.08
CA PRO A 87 -28.38 34.55 1.44
C PRO A 87 -27.09 35.35 1.57
N SER A 88 -26.91 35.99 2.72
CA SER A 88 -25.68 36.68 3.10
C SER A 88 -25.36 36.40 4.56
N VAL A 89 -24.09 36.49 4.95
CA VAL A 89 -23.69 36.35 6.36
C VAL A 89 -24.36 37.45 7.19
N ALA A 90 -24.94 37.09 8.33
CA ALA A 90 -25.61 38.05 9.19
C ALA A 90 -24.59 38.97 9.91
N ASP A 91 -24.98 40.23 10.15
CA ASP A 91 -24.17 41.16 10.91
C ASP A 91 -23.96 40.65 12.34
N GLY A 92 -22.70 40.40 12.72
CA GLY A 92 -22.33 39.86 14.03
C GLY A 92 -22.38 38.34 14.13
N ALA A 93 -22.52 37.62 13.01
CA ALA A 93 -22.40 36.16 13.00
C ALA A 93 -20.99 35.69 13.40
N VAL A 94 -19.94 36.35 12.89
CA VAL A 94 -18.55 36.08 13.30
C VAL A 94 -18.32 36.61 14.72
N ASP A 95 -17.55 35.87 15.51
CA ASP A 95 -17.29 36.06 16.94
C ASP A 95 -18.51 35.85 17.86
N SER A 96 -19.61 35.29 17.33
CA SER A 96 -20.77 34.92 18.15
C SER A 96 -20.62 33.50 18.73
N GLU A 97 -21.11 33.30 19.95
CA GLU A 97 -21.24 31.96 20.54
C GLU A 97 -22.52 31.29 20.02
N VAL A 98 -22.39 30.08 19.50
CA VAL A 98 -23.50 29.28 18.98
C VAL A 98 -23.50 27.88 19.57
N THR A 99 -24.69 27.33 19.75
CA THR A 99 -24.91 25.93 20.15
C THR A 99 -25.69 25.23 19.05
N ILE A 100 -25.11 24.17 18.50
CA ILE A 100 -25.62 23.43 17.34
C ILE A 100 -25.96 22.00 17.79
N ASP A 101 -27.15 21.55 17.42
CA ASP A 101 -27.55 20.15 17.58
C ASP A 101 -26.83 19.30 16.52
N PRO A 102 -26.03 18.28 16.88
CA PRO A 102 -25.38 17.42 15.90
C PRO A 102 -26.36 16.78 14.90
N ALA A 103 -27.64 16.61 15.28
CA ALA A 103 -28.65 16.03 14.41
C ALA A 103 -29.04 16.93 13.22
N VAL A 104 -28.70 18.23 13.25
CA VAL A 104 -28.96 19.17 12.14
C VAL A 104 -27.73 19.45 11.27
N VAL A 105 -26.57 18.93 11.67
CA VAL A 105 -25.35 19.00 10.87
C VAL A 105 -25.53 18.08 9.67
N ILE A 106 -25.35 18.64 8.47
CA ILE A 106 -25.30 17.84 7.25
C ILE A 106 -23.94 17.13 7.30
N PRO A 107 -23.91 15.79 7.39
CA PRO A 107 -22.64 15.08 7.31
C PRO A 107 -22.02 15.43 5.96
N ASP A 108 -20.71 15.66 5.95
CA ASP A 108 -20.00 15.80 4.70
C ASP A 108 -20.28 14.55 3.86
N GLU A 109 -20.84 14.70 2.66
CA GLU A 109 -20.99 13.56 1.73
C GLU A 109 -19.62 12.98 1.32
N THR A 110 -18.54 13.68 1.69
CA THR A 110 -17.13 13.25 1.63
C THR A 110 -16.63 12.54 2.88
N GLU A 111 -17.47 12.31 3.88
CA GLU A 111 -17.19 11.44 5.05
C GLU A 111 -18.14 10.24 5.07
N VAL A 112 -18.30 9.58 3.93
CA VAL A 112 -18.12 8.13 4.03
C VAL A 112 -16.72 7.99 4.59
N GLU A 113 -16.56 7.29 5.71
CA GLU A 113 -15.29 6.66 6.08
C GLU A 113 -14.92 5.66 4.95
N GLU A 114 -14.75 6.12 3.71
CA GLU A 114 -13.62 5.64 2.95
C GLU A 114 -12.46 6.17 3.77
N GLU A 115 -11.89 5.29 4.58
CA GLU A 115 -10.44 5.23 4.67
C GLU A 115 -9.94 5.40 3.24
N VAL A 116 -9.74 6.65 2.82
CA VAL A 116 -8.80 6.95 1.76
C VAL A 116 -7.49 6.58 2.43
N GLU A 117 -7.19 5.28 2.43
CA GLU A 117 -5.83 4.79 2.44
C GLU A 117 -5.17 5.73 1.43
N GLU A 118 -4.37 6.67 1.93
CA GLU A 118 -3.46 7.40 1.06
C GLU A 118 -2.75 6.28 0.32
N GLU A 119 -3.09 6.05 -0.96
CA GLU A 119 -2.45 5.02 -1.77
C GLU A 119 -0.97 5.39 -1.73
N GLU A 120 -0.23 4.72 -0.84
CA GLU A 120 1.17 5.02 -0.64
C GLU A 120 1.80 4.93 -2.01
N PRO A 121 2.61 5.93 -2.42
CA PRO A 121 3.11 6.02 -3.78
C PRO A 121 3.71 4.68 -4.18
N THR A 122 2.99 3.94 -5.04
CA THR A 122 3.30 2.53 -5.26
C THR A 122 4.69 2.45 -5.88
N HIS A 123 5.55 1.68 -5.23
CA HIS A 123 6.93 1.56 -5.67
C HIS A 123 6.94 0.90 -7.06
N PRO A 124 7.42 1.57 -8.13
CA PRO A 124 7.23 1.12 -9.50
C PRO A 124 7.86 -0.25 -9.78
N VAL A 125 8.94 -0.57 -9.06
CA VAL A 125 9.57 -1.90 -9.15
C VAL A 125 8.77 -2.94 -8.37
N GLY A 126 8.22 -2.59 -7.20
CA GLY A 126 7.43 -3.53 -6.41
C GLY A 126 6.18 -3.95 -7.18
N LEU A 127 5.50 -2.98 -7.79
CA LEU A 127 4.33 -3.20 -8.63
C LEU A 127 4.65 -4.12 -9.82
N ALA A 128 5.65 -3.79 -10.62
CA ALA A 128 6.04 -4.60 -11.79
C ALA A 128 6.45 -6.03 -11.43
N VAL A 129 7.07 -6.23 -10.26
CA VAL A 129 7.44 -7.56 -9.78
C VAL A 129 6.21 -8.34 -9.31
N SER A 130 5.31 -7.69 -8.58
CA SER A 130 4.05 -8.29 -8.12
C SER A 130 3.13 -8.67 -9.27
N GLU A 131 3.03 -7.85 -10.31
CA GLU A 131 2.24 -8.17 -11.51
C GLU A 131 2.81 -9.40 -12.24
N PHE A 132 4.15 -9.48 -12.35
CA PHE A 132 4.80 -10.59 -13.04
C PHE A 132 4.73 -11.90 -12.25
N PHE A 133 5.08 -11.87 -10.95
CA PHE A 133 5.19 -13.09 -10.13
C PHE A 133 3.93 -13.43 -9.35
N GLY A 134 2.96 -12.52 -9.22
CA GLY A 134 1.73 -12.77 -8.47
C GLY A 134 0.94 -13.95 -9.03
N SER A 135 0.88 -14.10 -10.35
CA SER A 135 0.25 -15.27 -10.98
C SER A 135 1.12 -16.53 -11.00
N LEU A 136 2.45 -16.39 -10.92
CA LEU A 136 3.41 -17.49 -11.04
C LEU A 136 3.71 -18.17 -9.70
N VAL A 137 3.95 -17.38 -8.66
CA VAL A 137 4.40 -17.83 -7.33
C VAL A 137 3.35 -17.51 -6.26
N GLY A 138 2.34 -16.69 -6.57
CA GLY A 138 1.29 -16.31 -5.61
C GLY A 138 1.74 -15.23 -4.62
N VAL A 139 2.71 -14.39 -4.99
CA VAL A 139 3.26 -13.32 -4.13
C VAL A 139 2.67 -11.97 -4.52
N ASP A 140 2.05 -11.29 -3.57
CA ASP A 140 1.46 -9.96 -3.76
C ASP A 140 2.45 -8.81 -3.55
N TYR A 141 1.97 -7.60 -3.82
CA TYR A 141 2.74 -6.36 -3.69
C TYR A 141 3.23 -6.14 -2.25
N ASP A 142 2.36 -6.35 -1.27
CA ASP A 142 2.65 -6.11 0.15
C ASP A 142 3.76 -7.02 0.65
N THR A 143 3.75 -8.29 0.24
CA THR A 143 4.79 -9.26 0.59
C THR A 143 6.16 -8.87 -0.01
N ILE A 144 6.18 -8.35 -1.24
CA ILE A 144 7.39 -7.84 -1.89
C ILE A 144 7.92 -6.60 -1.17
N MET A 145 7.03 -5.68 -0.78
CA MET A 145 7.42 -4.44 -0.10
C MET A 145 7.88 -4.69 1.33
N ALA A 146 7.21 -5.56 2.07
CA ALA A 146 7.67 -6.00 3.39
C ALA A 146 9.09 -6.58 3.33
N SER A 147 9.36 -7.44 2.33
CA SER A 147 10.70 -7.97 2.09
C SER A 147 11.72 -6.86 1.75
N HIS A 148 11.30 -5.84 1.01
CA HIS A 148 12.18 -4.71 0.69
C HIS A 148 12.51 -3.86 1.93
N GLU A 149 11.54 -3.65 2.80
CA GLU A 149 11.68 -2.92 4.06
C GLU A 149 12.56 -3.65 5.08
N ASP A 150 12.56 -4.99 5.04
CA ASP A 150 13.51 -5.84 5.78
C ASP A 150 14.97 -5.70 5.29
N GLY A 151 15.19 -4.88 4.26
CA GLY A 151 16.50 -4.52 3.73
C GLY A 151 16.97 -5.38 2.57
N PHE A 152 16.11 -6.24 2.01
CA PHE A 152 16.42 -6.96 0.79
C PHE A 152 16.27 -6.05 -0.44
N GLY A 153 17.34 -5.87 -1.20
CA GLY A 153 17.23 -5.18 -2.49
C GLY A 153 16.38 -5.99 -3.49
N PHE A 154 15.62 -5.32 -4.36
CA PHE A 154 14.76 -5.96 -5.37
C PHE A 154 15.47 -7.04 -6.21
N GLY A 155 16.77 -6.89 -6.48
CA GLY A 155 17.53 -7.92 -7.19
C GLY A 155 17.57 -9.27 -6.46
N VAL A 156 17.66 -9.27 -5.12
CA VAL A 156 17.64 -10.48 -4.28
C VAL A 156 16.23 -11.06 -4.22
N ILE A 157 15.23 -10.19 -4.05
CA ILE A 157 13.81 -10.56 -4.05
C ILE A 157 13.45 -11.29 -5.36
N LEU A 158 13.84 -10.74 -6.51
CA LEU A 158 13.59 -11.41 -7.79
C LEU A 158 14.32 -12.75 -7.93
N GLN A 159 15.56 -12.84 -7.45
CA GLN A 159 16.31 -14.09 -7.52
C GLN A 159 15.61 -15.19 -6.71
N ALA A 160 15.08 -14.84 -5.53
CA ALA A 160 14.27 -15.75 -4.72
C ALA A 160 12.97 -16.14 -5.44
N LEU A 161 12.21 -15.18 -5.97
CA LEU A 161 10.97 -15.43 -6.73
C LEU A 161 11.21 -16.30 -7.96
N TRP A 162 12.30 -16.07 -8.69
CA TRP A 162 12.67 -16.90 -9.83
C TRP A 162 13.01 -18.33 -9.43
N LEU A 163 13.73 -18.51 -8.32
CA LEU A 163 14.04 -19.85 -7.84
C LEU A 163 12.77 -20.55 -7.38
N ALA A 164 11.92 -19.87 -6.60
CA ALA A 164 10.62 -20.39 -6.18
C ALA A 164 9.78 -20.85 -7.38
N ASN A 165 9.66 -20.01 -8.42
CA ASN A 165 8.97 -20.39 -9.66
C ASN A 165 9.62 -21.61 -10.35
N GLN A 166 10.95 -21.68 -10.43
CA GLN A 166 11.67 -22.78 -11.10
C GLN A 166 11.52 -24.13 -10.41
N ILE A 167 11.29 -24.13 -9.09
CA ILE A 167 11.07 -25.34 -8.31
C ILE A 167 9.57 -25.60 -8.07
N GLU A 168 8.69 -24.90 -8.80
CA GLU A 168 7.23 -24.97 -8.67
C GLU A 168 6.77 -24.69 -7.23
N GLY A 169 7.50 -23.80 -6.55
CA GLY A 169 7.21 -23.32 -5.21
C GLY A 169 6.25 -22.13 -5.21
N ASP A 170 5.77 -21.83 -4.01
CA ASP A 170 4.79 -20.80 -3.70
C ASP A 170 5.42 -19.63 -2.90
N ALA A 171 4.57 -18.72 -2.42
CA ALA A 171 4.97 -17.62 -1.56
C ALA A 171 5.76 -18.07 -0.33
N ALA A 172 5.39 -19.19 0.31
CA ALA A 172 6.12 -19.73 1.44
C ALA A 172 7.53 -20.18 1.07
N THR A 173 7.69 -20.73 -0.14
CA THR A 173 9.00 -21.09 -0.69
C THR A 173 9.87 -19.85 -0.93
N PHE A 174 9.27 -18.78 -1.44
CA PHE A 174 9.93 -17.49 -1.60
C PHE A 174 10.42 -16.90 -0.25
N GLU A 175 9.55 -16.88 0.77
CA GLU A 175 9.90 -16.38 2.10
C GLU A 175 11.01 -17.21 2.75
N ALA A 176 10.92 -18.55 2.66
CA ALA A 176 11.95 -19.44 3.19
C ALA A 176 13.32 -19.21 2.53
N LEU A 177 13.36 -18.84 1.24
CA LEU A 177 14.60 -18.48 0.55
C LEU A 177 15.20 -17.15 1.05
N LEU A 178 14.35 -16.17 1.39
CA LEU A 178 14.81 -14.92 1.99
C LEU A 178 15.32 -15.13 3.42
N GLU A 179 14.62 -15.94 4.22
CA GLU A 179 15.07 -16.32 5.56
C GLU A 179 16.41 -17.06 5.52
N ALA A 180 16.55 -18.03 4.60
CA ALA A 180 17.81 -18.72 4.34
C ALA A 180 18.93 -17.75 3.94
N LYS A 181 18.59 -16.71 3.16
CA LYS A 181 19.55 -15.67 2.76
C LYS A 181 20.02 -14.81 3.93
N GLN A 182 19.14 -14.50 4.87
CA GLN A 182 19.42 -13.69 6.05
C GLN A 182 20.22 -14.47 7.09
N SER A 183 19.79 -15.71 7.38
CA SER A 183 20.41 -16.60 8.36
C SER A 183 21.72 -17.23 7.86
N GLY A 184 21.84 -17.43 6.54
CA GLY A 184 22.91 -18.19 5.92
C GLY A 184 22.72 -19.71 5.99
N ASP A 185 21.56 -20.20 6.45
CA ASP A 185 21.22 -21.62 6.49
C ASP A 185 20.31 -21.99 5.32
N TYR A 186 20.84 -22.79 4.41
CA TYR A 186 20.15 -23.24 3.19
C TYR A 186 19.72 -24.70 3.25
N SER A 187 19.86 -25.36 4.40
CA SER A 187 19.63 -26.80 4.55
C SER A 187 18.20 -27.23 4.20
N ALA A 188 17.23 -26.31 4.29
CA ALA A 188 15.84 -26.53 3.93
C ALA A 188 15.51 -26.15 2.47
N SER A 189 16.43 -25.51 1.74
CA SER A 189 16.23 -25.08 0.35
C SER A 189 16.66 -26.17 -0.63
N VAL A 190 15.89 -26.32 -1.71
CA VAL A 190 16.19 -27.26 -2.80
C VAL A 190 16.22 -26.50 -4.12
N LEU A 191 17.25 -26.74 -4.93
CA LEU A 191 17.38 -26.17 -6.26
C LEU A 191 16.62 -27.03 -7.29
N ALA A 192 16.42 -26.50 -8.50
CA ALA A 192 15.70 -27.22 -9.56
C ALA A 192 16.35 -28.55 -9.99
N ASP A 193 17.66 -28.73 -9.72
CA ASP A 193 18.37 -29.99 -9.96
C ASP A 193 18.28 -30.99 -8.78
N GLY A 194 17.53 -30.63 -7.73
CA GLY A 194 17.37 -31.42 -6.51
C GLY A 194 18.51 -31.29 -5.51
N SER A 195 19.52 -30.47 -5.78
CA SER A 195 20.63 -30.22 -4.83
C SER A 195 20.27 -29.17 -3.78
N THR A 196 20.97 -29.21 -2.64
CA THR A 196 20.88 -28.20 -1.59
C THR A 196 22.00 -27.17 -1.79
N PRO A 197 21.70 -25.86 -1.87
CA PRO A 197 22.73 -24.84 -2.03
C PRO A 197 23.54 -24.66 -0.74
N ASP A 198 24.85 -24.41 -0.84
CA ASP A 198 25.68 -24.11 0.32
C ASP A 198 25.67 -22.60 0.67
N ASN A 199 25.33 -21.76 -0.30
CA ASN A 199 25.30 -20.30 -0.17
C ASN A 199 24.44 -19.66 -1.27
N TRP A 200 24.14 -18.37 -1.11
CA TRP A 200 23.38 -17.60 -2.10
C TRP A 200 24.01 -17.59 -3.50
N GLY A 201 25.34 -17.66 -3.60
CA GLY A 201 26.01 -17.71 -4.89
C GLY A 201 25.64 -18.94 -5.70
N ASP A 202 25.33 -20.06 -5.06
CA ASP A 202 24.91 -21.28 -5.73
C ASP A 202 23.43 -21.21 -6.16
N VAL A 203 22.58 -20.55 -5.35
CA VAL A 203 21.23 -20.14 -5.76
C VAL A 203 21.28 -19.28 -7.02
N VAL A 204 22.11 -18.24 -7.06
CA VAL A 204 22.22 -17.34 -8.22
C VAL A 204 22.71 -18.10 -9.47
N LYS A 205 23.63 -19.05 -9.31
CA LYS A 205 24.16 -19.86 -10.42
C LYS A 205 23.15 -20.85 -10.98
N SER A 206 22.20 -21.33 -10.17
CA SER A 206 21.19 -22.28 -10.64
C SER A 206 20.10 -21.60 -11.49
N LEU A 207 19.97 -20.28 -11.41
CA LEU A 207 18.99 -19.54 -12.19
C LEU A 207 19.29 -19.59 -13.69
N LYS A 208 18.23 -19.68 -14.50
CA LYS A 208 18.32 -19.60 -15.97
C LYS A 208 18.87 -18.25 -16.41
N LYS A 209 19.61 -18.26 -17.53
CA LYS A 209 20.08 -17.04 -18.19
C LYS A 209 18.87 -16.19 -18.58
N GLY A 210 18.83 -14.93 -18.13
CA GLY A 210 17.69 -14.04 -18.36
C GLY A 210 16.77 -13.86 -17.15
N SER A 211 16.91 -14.67 -16.09
CA SER A 211 16.19 -14.50 -14.82
C SER A 211 16.77 -13.35 -13.98
N ASN A 212 16.53 -12.11 -14.38
CA ASN A 212 16.99 -10.91 -13.69
C ASN A 212 15.98 -9.76 -13.80
N LEU A 213 16.16 -8.73 -12.97
CA LEU A 213 15.27 -7.57 -12.89
C LEU A 213 15.17 -6.80 -14.21
N GLY A 214 16.25 -6.66 -14.96
CA GLY A 214 16.23 -5.99 -16.25
C GLY A 214 15.31 -6.68 -17.26
N SER A 215 15.24 -8.02 -17.24
CA SER A 215 14.34 -8.77 -18.12
C SER A 215 12.87 -8.57 -17.75
N VAL A 216 12.54 -8.54 -16.45
CA VAL A 216 11.18 -8.29 -15.96
C VAL A 216 10.75 -6.86 -16.32
N MET A 217 11.55 -5.86 -15.97
CA MET A 217 11.24 -4.44 -16.23
C MET A 217 11.19 -4.08 -17.72
N SER A 218 11.81 -4.88 -18.59
CA SER A 218 11.76 -4.67 -20.04
C SER A 218 10.71 -5.51 -20.76
N GLY A 219 9.91 -6.31 -20.02
CA GLY A 219 8.91 -7.22 -20.60
C GLY A 219 9.52 -8.34 -21.46
N LYS A 220 10.80 -8.65 -21.27
CA LYS A 220 11.54 -9.71 -22.00
C LYS A 220 11.71 -10.98 -21.18
N ALA A 221 11.18 -11.01 -19.97
CA ALA A 221 11.19 -12.20 -19.13
C ALA A 221 10.20 -13.23 -19.69
N ASP A 222 10.70 -14.45 -19.91
CA ASP A 222 9.89 -15.58 -20.36
C ASP A 222 9.27 -16.26 -19.13
N SER A 223 7.95 -16.21 -19.01
CA SER A 223 7.18 -16.72 -17.86
C SER A 223 6.99 -18.24 -17.88
N GLY A 224 7.47 -18.94 -18.91
CA GLY A 224 7.46 -20.39 -18.98
C GLY A 224 6.10 -20.97 -19.39
N GLU A 225 5.80 -20.92 -20.69
CA GLU A 225 5.04 -21.96 -21.38
C GLU A 225 5.92 -22.52 -22.51
N GLU A 226 6.10 -23.84 -22.53
CA GLU A 226 6.73 -24.73 -23.53
C GLU A 226 7.78 -24.22 -24.55
N SER A 227 8.84 -25.02 -24.66
CA SER A 227 9.83 -25.00 -25.74
C SER A 227 9.21 -24.92 -27.15
N GLY A 228 9.37 -23.77 -27.79
CA GLY A 228 9.41 -23.65 -29.24
C GLY A 228 10.81 -23.23 -29.66
N ASP A 229 11.47 -24.07 -30.46
CA ASP A 229 12.59 -23.63 -31.30
C ASP A 229 12.17 -22.40 -32.12
N GLU A 230 12.58 -21.20 -31.72
CA GLU A 230 12.59 -20.05 -32.62
C GLU A 230 14.02 -19.57 -32.86
N GLU A 231 14.52 -20.09 -33.98
CA GLU A 231 15.39 -19.45 -34.97
C GLU A 231 15.81 -18.00 -34.65
N ILE A 232 17.12 -17.81 -34.58
CA ILE A 232 17.80 -16.52 -34.54
C ILE A 232 17.35 -15.69 -35.75
N GLN A 233 16.36 -14.81 -35.59
CA GLN A 233 16.16 -13.70 -36.51
C GLN A 233 17.11 -12.57 -36.11
N ALA A 234 18.26 -12.59 -36.76
CA ALA A 234 19.12 -11.43 -36.91
C ALA A 234 18.34 -10.31 -37.62
N THR A 235 17.81 -9.35 -36.86
CA THR A 235 17.47 -8.04 -37.43
C THR A 235 18.76 -7.24 -37.61
N GLU A 236 19.30 -7.31 -38.82
CA GLU A 236 20.19 -6.28 -39.36
C GLU A 236 19.51 -4.91 -39.27
N ARG A 237 20.06 -3.98 -38.47
CA ARG A 237 19.96 -2.54 -38.72
C ARG A 237 21.26 -1.81 -38.35
N SER A 238 22.11 -1.72 -39.37
CA SER A 238 22.82 -0.51 -39.85
C SER A 238 23.73 0.30 -38.91
N ASN A 239 25.03 0.16 -39.16
CA ASN A 239 25.99 1.22 -39.51
C ASN A 239 26.06 2.49 -38.64
N GLY A 240 27.05 2.52 -37.75
CA GLY A 240 27.63 3.72 -37.14
C GLY A 240 29.14 3.56 -37.05
N ASN A 241 29.80 3.87 -38.17
CA ASN A 241 31.24 3.88 -38.36
C ASN A 241 31.86 5.03 -37.56
N ASP A 242 32.70 4.74 -36.57
CA ASP A 242 33.76 5.65 -36.18
C ASP A 242 35.05 4.91 -35.82
N ASN A 243 36.11 5.53 -36.30
CA ASN A 243 37.38 4.97 -36.68
C ASN A 243 38.44 5.31 -35.62
N ASN A 244 39.54 4.58 -35.68
CA ASN A 244 40.90 5.00 -35.35
C ASN A 244 41.50 4.56 -33.99
N GLY A 245 42.67 3.89 -34.08
CA GLY A 245 43.56 3.70 -32.93
C GLY A 245 44.55 2.51 -32.98
N ASN A 246 45.02 2.09 -34.15
CA ASN A 246 46.13 1.13 -34.28
C ASN A 246 47.47 1.79 -33.87
N GLY A 247 48.19 1.20 -32.92
CA GLY A 247 49.43 1.74 -32.37
C GLY A 247 50.38 0.66 -31.86
N ASN A 248 50.86 -0.18 -32.78
CA ASN A 248 51.99 -1.09 -32.59
C ASN A 248 53.26 -0.34 -32.11
N SER A 249 53.86 -0.77 -31.00
CA SER A 249 55.30 -0.62 -30.79
C SER A 249 55.86 -1.66 -29.81
N ASN A 250 56.57 -2.63 -30.39
CA ASN A 250 57.66 -3.35 -29.75
C ASN A 250 58.56 -2.41 -28.94
N LYS A 251 58.85 -2.79 -27.68
CA LYS A 251 60.16 -2.52 -27.10
C LYS A 251 60.48 -3.54 -26.02
N ASP A 252 61.38 -4.44 -26.41
CA ASP A 252 62.28 -5.18 -25.54
C ASP A 252 62.74 -4.31 -24.37
N LYS A 253 62.65 -4.87 -23.16
CA LYS A 253 63.60 -4.62 -22.09
C LYS A 253 63.58 -5.81 -21.14
N ASP A 254 64.40 -6.80 -21.50
CA ASP A 254 65.09 -7.62 -20.53
C ASP A 254 65.69 -6.73 -19.44
N LYS A 255 65.40 -7.08 -18.18
CA LYS A 255 66.39 -6.92 -17.13
C LYS A 255 66.21 -8.02 -16.09
N ASP A 256 67.16 -8.92 -16.16
CA ASP A 256 67.40 -10.06 -15.29
C ASP A 256 67.48 -9.74 -13.79
N ASN A 257 67.13 -10.77 -13.03
CA ASN A 257 67.74 -11.30 -11.80
C ASN A 257 68.09 -10.36 -10.65
N ASN A 258 67.48 -10.64 -9.49
CA ASN A 258 68.15 -11.20 -8.28
C ASN A 258 67.06 -11.36 -7.19
N GLY A 259 66.84 -12.45 -6.45
CA GLY A 259 67.46 -13.74 -6.27
C GLY A 259 66.81 -14.34 -5.01
N LYS A 260 66.14 -15.49 -5.12
CA LYS A 260 65.59 -16.21 -3.97
C LYS A 260 65.96 -17.68 -4.13
N SER A 261 67.05 -18.10 -3.51
CA SER A 261 67.29 -19.51 -3.23
C SER A 261 67.89 -19.68 -1.84
N LYS A 262 67.30 -20.63 -1.13
CA LYS A 262 67.62 -21.10 0.22
C LYS A 262 68.75 -22.15 0.16
N ASN A 263 69.38 -22.33 1.32
CA ASN A 263 70.05 -23.53 1.82
C ASN A 263 71.38 -23.97 1.19
N LYS A 264 72.46 -23.82 1.97
CA LYS A 264 73.04 -24.94 2.75
C LYS A 264 73.83 -24.42 3.94
#